data_AF-A0A1B7MH89-F1
#
_entry.id   AF-A0A1B7MH89-F1
#
_cell.length_a   1.000
_cell.length_b   1.000
_cell.length_c   1.000
_cell.angle_alpha   90.00
_cell.angle_beta   90.00
_cell.angle_gamma   90.00
#
_symmetry.space_group_name_H-M   'P 1'
#
loop_
_entity.id
_entity.type
_entity.pdbx_description
1 polymer ?
#
loop_
_entity_poly.entity_id
_entity_poly.type
_entity_poly.pdbx_seq_one_letter_code
_entity_poly.pdbx_strand_id
1 'polypeptide(L)'
;FGFDVIAPLLQFSRLTKLDLHWLCTSDVDDKAFQNMVQSWPQLEEFCFGSGYRWLVPPSLTFTGLVYLIHHCRNLHRIDMRFVACSIDVDSEPFSTTLPNHRIAHLFVGFSPIVDPMAVACQLRALLPHLPSVTRHKWDPRHDDREVPFDEEWNKVDEYLQ
;
A
#
# COMPACT_ATOMS: atom_id res chain seq x y z
N PHE A 1 17.92 1.91 5.57
CA PHE A 1 18.32 2.47 4.25
C PHE A 1 17.37 3.63 4.01
N GLY A 2 17.88 4.85 3.95
CA GLY A 2 17.07 6.06 3.95
C GLY A 2 16.65 6.54 2.55
N PHE A 3 15.79 7.56 2.53
CA PHE A 3 15.26 8.25 1.35
C PHE A 3 16.29 8.59 0.26
N ASP A 4 17.55 8.82 0.64
CA ASP A 4 18.64 9.21 -0.26
C ASP A 4 18.86 8.22 -1.43
N VAL A 5 18.55 6.93 -1.23
CA VAL A 5 18.68 5.93 -2.30
C VAL A 5 17.60 6.06 -3.38
N ILE A 6 16.49 6.72 -3.05
CA ILE A 6 15.34 6.92 -3.95
C ILE A 6 15.44 8.28 -4.66
N ALA A 7 16.13 9.26 -4.08
CA ALA A 7 16.27 10.60 -4.64
C ALA A 7 16.65 10.64 -6.14
N PRO A 8 17.59 9.82 -6.65
CA PRO A 8 17.92 9.81 -8.08
C PRO A 8 16.77 9.38 -9.00
N LEU A 9 15.77 8.65 -8.47
CA LEU A 9 14.63 8.17 -9.24
C LEU A 9 13.54 9.23 -9.41
N LEU A 10 13.53 10.28 -8.58
CA LEU A 10 12.52 11.34 -8.59
C LEU A 10 12.50 12.14 -9.90
N GLN A 11 13.60 12.15 -10.66
CA GLN A 11 13.64 12.85 -11.95
C GLN A 11 12.85 12.15 -13.07
N PHE A 12 12.48 10.87 -12.91
CA PHE A 12 11.87 10.08 -13.96
C PHE A 12 10.34 10.17 -13.94
N SER A 13 9.78 11.28 -14.41
CA SER A 13 8.33 11.55 -14.40
C SER A 13 7.48 10.63 -15.30
N ARG A 14 8.12 9.81 -16.14
CA ARG A 14 7.48 8.86 -17.05
C ARG A 14 7.65 7.40 -16.61
N LEU A 15 8.03 7.16 -15.35
CA LEU A 15 8.05 5.79 -14.84
C LEU A 15 6.63 5.23 -14.83
N THR A 16 6.47 4.08 -15.50
CA THR A 16 5.24 3.27 -15.48
C THR A 16 5.36 2.13 -14.48
N LYS A 17 6.58 1.67 -14.18
CA LYS A 17 6.85 0.62 -13.21
C LYS A 17 7.98 1.03 -12.29
N LEU A 18 7.76 0.87 -10.99
CA LEU A 18 8.80 1.07 -9.98
C LEU A 18 8.77 -0.09 -8.99
N ASP A 19 9.86 -0.86 -9.00
CA ASP A 19 10.04 -2.02 -8.14
C ASP A 19 11.12 -1.73 -7.09
N LEU A 20 10.66 -1.62 -5.85
CA LEU A 20 11.44 -1.39 -4.65
C LEU A 20 11.08 -2.44 -3.58
N HIS A 21 10.79 -3.69 -3.98
CA HIS A 21 10.37 -4.77 -3.07
C HIS A 21 11.30 -4.98 -1.85
N TRP A 22 12.59 -4.69 -2.01
CA TRP A 22 13.62 -4.95 -0.99
C TRP A 22 13.98 -3.74 -0.13
N LEU A 23 13.33 -2.59 -0.34
CA LEU A 23 13.57 -1.40 0.50
C LEU A 23 12.89 -1.52 1.87
N CYS A 24 13.59 -1.03 2.88
CA CYS A 24 13.04 -0.86 4.22
C CYS A 24 12.12 0.36 4.23
N THR A 25 10.86 0.19 4.63
CA THR A 25 9.84 1.24 4.65
C THR A 25 9.65 1.88 6.03
N SER A 26 10.45 1.47 7.02
CA SER A 26 10.42 2.02 8.38
C SER A 26 10.82 3.49 8.45
N ASP A 27 11.66 3.94 7.51
CA ASP A 27 12.21 5.31 7.54
C ASP A 27 11.48 6.25 6.57
N VAL A 28 10.38 5.77 5.96
CA VAL A 28 9.57 6.52 5.01
C VAL A 28 8.18 6.68 5.59
N ASP A 29 7.90 7.88 6.09
CA ASP A 29 6.58 8.30 6.56
C ASP A 29 5.70 8.81 5.40
N ASP A 30 4.44 9.12 5.69
CA ASP A 30 3.47 9.55 4.68
C ASP A 30 3.89 10.85 3.97
N LYS A 31 4.60 11.76 4.66
CA LYS A 31 5.06 13.04 4.09
C LYS A 31 6.22 12.83 3.11
N ALA A 32 7.22 12.05 3.51
CA ALA A 32 8.33 11.68 2.64
C ALA A 32 7.81 10.93 1.40
N PHE A 33 6.85 10.02 1.61
CA PHE A 33 6.24 9.24 0.56
C PHE A 33 5.40 10.06 -0.41
N GLN A 34 4.64 11.05 0.08
CA GLN A 34 3.90 11.99 -0.77
C GLN A 34 4.84 12.68 -1.77
N ASN A 35 5.99 13.19 -1.31
CA ASN A 35 6.98 13.83 -2.18
C ASN A 35 7.53 12.86 -3.24
N MET A 36 7.65 11.57 -2.92
CA MET A 36 8.09 10.55 -3.86
C MET A 36 7.05 10.30 -4.96
N VAL A 37 5.82 9.98 -4.58
CA VAL A 37 4.79 9.56 -5.55
C VAL A 37 4.33 10.70 -6.46
N GLN A 38 4.43 11.95 -6.00
CA GLN A 38 4.23 13.14 -6.85
C GLN A 38 5.19 13.21 -8.03
N SER A 39 6.37 12.63 -7.89
CA SER A 39 7.39 12.60 -8.95
C SER A 39 7.09 11.57 -10.04
N TRP A 40 6.16 10.63 -9.81
CA TRP A 40 5.89 9.50 -10.72
C TRP A 40 4.40 9.36 -11.07
N PRO A 41 3.78 10.40 -11.65
CA PRO A 41 2.33 10.41 -11.90
C PRO A 41 1.85 9.36 -12.91
N GLN A 42 2.77 8.79 -13.70
CA GLN A 42 2.46 7.82 -14.75
C GLN A 42 2.56 6.35 -14.28
N LEU A 43 2.79 6.10 -12.99
CA LEU A 43 2.91 4.73 -12.49
C LEU A 43 1.65 3.90 -12.74
N GLU A 44 1.89 2.68 -13.19
CA GLU A 44 0.95 1.59 -13.47
C GLU A 44 1.16 0.42 -12.49
N GLU A 45 2.43 0.13 -12.16
CA GLU A 45 2.83 -0.87 -11.18
C GLU A 45 3.78 -0.28 -10.14
N PHE A 46 3.44 -0.46 -8.86
CA PHE A 46 4.27 0.03 -7.76
C PHE A 46 4.50 -1.05 -6.70
N CYS A 47 5.76 -1.38 -6.45
CA CYS A 47 6.16 -2.31 -5.40
C CYS A 47 7.08 -1.61 -4.41
N PHE A 48 6.72 -1.59 -3.12
CA PHE A 48 7.49 -0.87 -2.12
C PHE A 48 7.59 -1.64 -0.82
N GLY A 49 8.79 -2.19 -0.59
CA GLY A 49 9.11 -3.00 0.56
C GLY A 49 8.10 -4.11 0.74
N SER A 50 7.98 -5.07 -0.18
CA SER A 50 7.04 -6.20 -0.08
C SER A 50 7.74 -7.56 -0.15
N GLY A 51 9.07 -7.58 -0.30
CA GLY A 51 9.85 -8.81 -0.53
C GLY A 51 10.32 -9.60 0.70
N TYR A 52 10.45 -8.98 1.88
CA TYR A 52 10.91 -9.67 3.12
C TYR A 52 10.03 -9.37 4.32
N ARG A 53 10.00 -10.25 5.33
CA ARG A 53 9.43 -9.94 6.65
C ARG A 53 10.14 -8.72 7.24
N TRP A 54 9.36 -7.75 7.75
CA TRP A 54 9.94 -6.60 8.40
C TRP A 54 10.43 -6.96 9.81
N LEU A 55 11.58 -6.43 10.20
CA LEU A 55 12.02 -6.41 11.61
C LEU A 55 11.39 -5.22 12.36
N VAL A 56 11.10 -4.13 11.63
CA VAL A 56 10.49 -2.90 12.13
C VAL A 56 9.24 -2.60 11.29
N PRO A 57 8.07 -2.35 11.90
CA PRO A 57 6.85 -2.02 11.17
C PRO A 57 7.03 -0.87 10.17
N PRO A 58 6.23 -0.82 9.10
CA PRO A 58 6.23 0.33 8.18
C PRO A 58 5.82 1.61 8.94
N SER A 59 6.43 2.74 8.58
CA SER A 59 5.99 4.06 9.08
C SER A 59 4.87 4.66 8.23
N LEU A 60 4.70 4.16 7.01
CA LEU A 60 3.55 4.47 6.17
C LEU A 60 2.24 4.06 6.84
N THR A 61 1.23 4.90 6.71
CA THR A 61 -0.13 4.60 7.12
C THR A 61 -1.06 4.45 5.92
N PHE A 62 -2.35 4.26 6.18
CA PHE A 62 -3.37 4.32 5.12
C PHE A 62 -3.31 5.62 4.32
N THR A 63 -2.91 6.74 4.94
CA THR A 63 -2.71 8.03 4.25
C THR A 63 -1.68 7.94 3.13
N GLY A 64 -0.58 7.19 3.31
CA GLY A 64 0.40 6.93 2.27
C GLY A 64 -0.21 6.23 1.05
N LEU A 65 -1.08 5.24 1.27
CA LEU A 65 -1.82 4.58 0.18
C LEU A 65 -2.73 5.58 -0.55
N VAL A 66 -3.40 6.47 0.18
CA VAL A 66 -4.24 7.52 -0.43
C VAL A 66 -3.41 8.45 -1.30
N TYR A 67 -2.24 8.91 -0.85
CA TYR A 67 -1.36 9.74 -1.67
C TYR A 67 -0.92 9.05 -2.97
N LEU A 68 -0.61 7.75 -2.90
CA LEU A 68 -0.26 6.96 -4.09
C LEU A 68 -1.43 6.91 -5.08
N ILE A 69 -2.64 6.62 -4.61
CA ILE A 69 -3.85 6.56 -5.45
C ILE A 69 -4.20 7.94 -6.02
N HIS A 70 -3.99 9.00 -5.24
CA HIS A 70 -4.26 10.37 -5.62
C HIS A 70 -3.34 10.83 -6.75
N HIS A 71 -2.03 10.59 -6.63
CA HIS A 71 -1.04 11.09 -7.58
C HIS A 71 -0.80 10.17 -8.79
N CYS A 72 -0.97 8.85 -8.64
CA CYS A 72 -0.66 7.86 -9.67
C CYS A 72 -1.94 7.22 -10.23
N ARG A 73 -2.61 7.94 -11.13
CA ARG A 73 -3.96 7.57 -11.62
C ARG A 73 -4.00 6.39 -12.59
N ASN A 74 -2.85 5.97 -13.13
CA ASN A 74 -2.76 4.83 -14.04
C ASN A 74 -2.52 3.50 -13.33
N LEU A 75 -2.34 3.51 -12.00
CA LEU A 75 -2.07 2.30 -11.22
C LEU A 75 -3.12 1.23 -11.46
N HIS A 76 -2.66 0.01 -11.69
CA HIS A 76 -3.48 -1.20 -11.68
C HIS A 76 -2.97 -2.25 -10.69
N ARG A 77 -1.72 -2.12 -10.24
CA ARG A 77 -1.08 -3.03 -9.28
C ARG A 77 -0.29 -2.28 -8.21
N ILE A 78 -0.55 -2.61 -6.96
CA ILE A 78 0.16 -2.08 -5.80
C ILE A 78 0.62 -3.24 -4.91
N ASP A 79 1.92 -3.31 -4.62
CA ASP A 79 2.50 -4.25 -3.67
C ASP A 79 3.25 -3.46 -2.58
N MET A 80 2.56 -3.03 -1.54
CA MET A 80 3.11 -2.14 -0.51
C MET A 80 2.66 -2.51 0.89
N ARG A 81 3.50 -2.24 1.89
CA ARG A 81 3.13 -2.39 3.30
C ARG A 81 2.89 -1.04 3.95
N PHE A 82 1.88 -0.98 4.80
CA PHE A 82 1.52 0.21 5.57
C PHE A 82 0.76 -0.21 6.83
N VAL A 83 0.62 0.71 7.78
CA VAL A 83 -0.25 0.53 8.95
C VAL A 83 -1.67 0.90 8.55
N ALA A 84 -2.54 -0.11 8.47
CA ALA A 84 -3.94 0.03 8.07
C ALA A 84 -4.80 0.42 9.29
N CYS A 85 -4.81 1.72 9.58
CA CYS A 85 -5.75 2.33 10.50
C CYS A 85 -6.77 3.15 9.72
N SER A 86 -8.01 3.21 10.23
CA SER A 86 -9.02 4.06 9.62
C SER A 86 -8.62 5.53 9.72
N ILE A 87 -8.76 6.27 8.63
CA ILE A 87 -8.54 7.73 8.60
C ILE A 87 -9.87 8.48 8.53
N ASP A 88 -9.85 9.78 8.82
CA ASP A 88 -11.00 10.66 8.62
C ASP A 88 -11.27 10.85 7.12
N VAL A 89 -12.41 10.34 6.66
CA VAL A 89 -12.81 10.38 5.25
C VAL A 89 -13.18 11.78 4.76
N ASP A 90 -13.49 12.70 5.66
CA ASP A 90 -13.80 14.09 5.32
C ASP A 90 -12.52 14.95 5.21
N SER A 91 -11.38 14.41 5.65
CA SER A 91 -10.08 15.07 5.62
C SER A 91 -9.29 14.81 4.34
N GLU A 92 -8.47 15.78 3.94
CA GLU A 92 -7.47 15.57 2.89
C GLU A 92 -6.34 14.65 3.40
N PRO A 93 -5.83 13.73 2.56
CA PRO A 93 -6.07 13.62 1.12
C PRO A 93 -7.30 12.78 0.72
N PHE A 94 -8.01 12.14 1.65
CA PHE A 94 -9.08 11.20 1.31
C PHE A 94 -10.24 11.90 0.59
N SER A 95 -10.75 12.99 1.15
CA SER A 95 -11.92 13.70 0.62
C SER A 95 -11.75 14.26 -0.80
N THR A 96 -10.51 14.51 -1.22
CA THR A 96 -10.18 15.00 -2.57
C THR A 96 -9.66 13.90 -3.50
N THR A 97 -9.49 12.66 -3.01
CA THR A 97 -9.01 11.55 -3.82
C THR A 97 -10.14 10.88 -4.57
N LEU A 98 -10.03 10.90 -5.90
CA LEU A 98 -10.98 10.21 -6.76
C LEU A 98 -10.77 8.69 -6.70
N PRO A 99 -11.84 7.88 -6.70
CA PRO A 99 -11.73 6.43 -6.80
C PRO A 99 -10.92 6.00 -8.03
N ASN A 100 -10.07 4.99 -7.90
CA ASN A 100 -9.31 4.38 -8.98
C ASN A 100 -9.91 3.03 -9.36
N HIS A 101 -10.53 2.99 -10.53
CA HIS A 101 -11.22 1.81 -11.08
C HIS A 101 -10.29 0.81 -11.77
N ARG A 102 -9.00 1.12 -11.91
CA ARG A 102 -8.02 0.26 -12.59
C ARG A 102 -7.27 -0.66 -11.63
N ILE A 103 -7.16 -0.26 -10.36
CA ILE A 103 -6.49 -1.07 -9.34
C ILE A 103 -7.34 -2.30 -9.08
N ALA A 104 -6.81 -3.45 -9.51
CA ALA A 104 -7.39 -4.76 -9.31
C ALA A 104 -6.48 -5.68 -8.48
N HIS A 105 -5.29 -5.20 -8.11
CA HIS A 105 -4.34 -5.94 -7.29
C HIS A 105 -3.76 -5.04 -6.20
N LEU A 106 -3.99 -5.43 -4.94
CA LEU A 106 -3.36 -4.86 -3.77
C LEU A 106 -2.72 -6.00 -2.96
N PHE A 107 -1.40 -5.95 -2.77
CA PHE A 107 -0.66 -6.83 -1.87
C PHE A 107 -0.19 -6.06 -0.65
N VAL A 108 -0.59 -6.52 0.53
CA VAL A 108 -0.31 -5.84 1.82
C VAL A 108 0.74 -6.56 2.68
N GLY A 109 1.23 -7.73 2.27
CA GLY A 109 2.20 -8.50 3.05
C GLY A 109 1.75 -8.76 4.49
N PHE A 110 2.58 -8.36 5.47
CA PHE A 110 2.27 -8.44 6.91
C PHE A 110 1.90 -7.06 7.48
N SER A 111 0.99 -6.34 6.81
CA SER A 111 0.60 -4.99 7.22
C SER A 111 -0.23 -5.03 8.51
N PRO A 112 0.13 -4.28 9.57
CA PRO A 112 -0.70 -4.14 10.76
C PRO A 112 -2.06 -3.54 10.42
N ILE A 113 -3.11 -3.98 11.09
CA ILE A 113 -4.48 -3.50 10.89
C ILE A 113 -5.23 -3.46 12.23
N VAL A 114 -6.09 -2.46 12.42
CA VAL A 114 -6.84 -2.28 13.68
C VAL A 114 -8.34 -2.50 13.51
N ASP A 115 -8.94 -1.92 12.46
CA ASP A 115 -10.37 -2.03 12.18
C ASP A 115 -10.58 -2.54 10.73
N PRO A 116 -10.70 -3.86 10.54
CA PRO A 116 -10.91 -4.45 9.22
C PRO A 116 -12.13 -3.91 8.48
N MET A 117 -13.21 -3.59 9.18
CA MET A 117 -14.44 -3.14 8.55
C MET A 117 -14.29 -1.70 8.04
N ALA A 118 -13.76 -0.80 8.87
CA ALA A 118 -13.50 0.58 8.45
C ALA A 118 -12.49 0.63 7.30
N VAL A 119 -11.41 -0.15 7.38
CA VAL A 119 -10.40 -0.27 6.32
C VAL A 119 -11.03 -0.80 5.03
N ALA A 120 -11.88 -1.84 5.09
CA ALA A 120 -12.57 -2.36 3.92
C ALA A 120 -13.49 -1.33 3.26
N CYS A 121 -14.26 -0.57 4.06
CA CYS A 121 -15.10 0.52 3.56
C CYS A 121 -14.28 1.59 2.83
N GLN A 122 -13.13 1.97 3.38
CA GLN A 122 -12.22 2.97 2.77
C GLN A 122 -11.55 2.43 1.51
N LEU A 123 -11.12 1.16 1.51
CA LEU A 123 -10.60 0.49 0.32
C LEU A 123 -11.67 0.41 -0.76
N ARG A 124 -12.91 0.06 -0.44
CA ARG A 124 -14.00 -0.01 -1.42
C ARG A 124 -14.35 1.36 -2.00
N ALA A 125 -14.30 2.41 -1.19
CA ALA A 125 -14.51 3.79 -1.65
C ALA A 125 -13.41 4.22 -2.64
N LEU A 126 -12.15 3.90 -2.36
CA LEU A 126 -11.01 4.29 -3.20
C LEU A 126 -10.77 3.35 -4.38
N LEU A 127 -11.02 2.06 -4.23
CA LEU A 127 -10.64 0.97 -5.14
C LEU A 127 -11.88 0.09 -5.43
N PRO A 128 -12.91 0.62 -6.09
CA PRO A 128 -14.23 -0.04 -6.20
C PRO A 128 -14.22 -1.35 -7.00
N HIS A 129 -13.14 -1.65 -7.75
CA HIS A 129 -12.99 -2.89 -8.51
C HIS A 129 -11.94 -3.83 -7.91
N LEU A 130 -11.46 -3.56 -6.70
CA LEU A 130 -10.53 -4.45 -6.02
C LEU A 130 -11.28 -5.71 -5.56
N PRO A 131 -10.97 -6.90 -6.10
CA PRO A 131 -11.72 -8.11 -5.78
C PRO A 131 -11.35 -8.70 -4.42
N SER A 132 -10.09 -8.54 -4.00
CA SER A 132 -9.56 -9.02 -2.73
C SER A 132 -8.20 -8.39 -2.46
N VAL A 133 -7.75 -8.48 -1.21
CA VAL A 133 -6.42 -8.08 -0.77
C VAL A 133 -5.53 -9.31 -0.63
N THR A 134 -4.41 -9.29 -1.34
CA THR A 134 -3.41 -10.37 -1.26
C THR A 134 -2.40 -10.09 -0.15
N ARG A 135 -1.84 -11.15 0.42
CA ARG A 135 -0.90 -11.07 1.53
C ARG A 135 0.12 -12.20 1.48
N HIS A 136 1.16 -12.08 2.29
CA HIS A 136 2.23 -13.07 2.29
C HIS A 136 1.72 -14.39 2.86
N LYS A 137 1.93 -15.48 2.14
CA LYS A 137 1.64 -16.84 2.61
C LYS A 137 2.97 -17.54 2.81
N TRP A 138 3.20 -18.11 3.99
CA TRP A 138 4.34 -18.99 4.21
C TRP A 138 4.13 -20.29 3.45
N ASP A 139 5.21 -20.88 2.91
CA ASP A 139 5.16 -22.28 2.50
C ASP A 139 5.20 -23.11 3.79
N PRO A 140 4.12 -23.83 4.14
CA PRO A 140 4.06 -24.60 5.39
C PRO A 140 5.13 -25.70 5.45
N ARG A 141 5.79 -26.03 4.34
CA ARG A 141 6.94 -26.95 4.32
C ARG A 141 8.24 -26.33 4.81
N HIS A 142 8.33 -25.00 4.85
CA HIS A 142 9.54 -24.25 5.17
C HIS A 142 9.39 -23.32 6.37
N ASP A 143 8.15 -22.93 6.72
CA ASP A 143 7.86 -21.99 7.80
C ASP A 143 6.46 -22.23 8.35
N ASP A 144 6.39 -22.69 9.60
CA ASP A 144 5.16 -23.03 10.34
C ASP A 144 4.62 -21.87 11.19
N ARG A 145 5.26 -20.69 11.10
CA ARG A 145 4.85 -19.53 11.88
C ARG A 145 3.51 -19.00 11.39
N GLU A 146 2.72 -18.53 12.34
CA GLU A 146 1.49 -17.81 12.07
C GLU A 146 1.79 -16.55 11.22
N VAL A 147 0.96 -16.30 10.21
CA VAL A 147 1.01 -15.08 9.40
C VAL A 147 0.38 -13.96 10.24
N PRO A 148 1.14 -12.93 10.65
CA PRO A 148 0.56 -11.83 11.41
C PRO A 148 -0.57 -11.15 10.63
N PHE A 149 -1.65 -10.83 11.35
CA PHE A 149 -2.83 -10.12 10.84
C PHE A 149 -3.65 -10.88 9.79
N ASP A 150 -3.44 -12.19 9.61
CA ASP A 150 -4.13 -12.96 8.57
C ASP A 150 -5.65 -12.99 8.79
N GLU A 151 -6.12 -13.23 10.01
CA GLU A 151 -7.56 -13.24 10.30
C GLU A 151 -8.21 -11.88 10.05
N GLU A 152 -7.53 -10.80 10.38
CA GLU A 152 -8.01 -9.44 10.19
C GLU A 152 -8.09 -9.08 8.71
N TRP A 153 -7.09 -9.45 7.89
CA TRP A 153 -7.16 -9.25 6.45
C TRP A 153 -8.18 -10.20 5.78
N ASN A 154 -8.47 -11.38 6.35
CA ASN A 154 -9.59 -12.22 5.88
C ASN A 154 -10.93 -11.49 6.04
N LYS A 155 -11.14 -10.81 7.18
CA LYS A 155 -12.35 -10.00 7.40
C LYS A 155 -12.46 -8.84 6.41
N VAL A 156 -11.34 -8.21 6.03
CA VAL A 156 -11.36 -7.18 4.97
C VAL A 156 -11.94 -7.75 3.67
N ASP A 157 -11.48 -8.94 3.25
CA ASP A 157 -11.96 -9.59 2.03
C ASP A 157 -13.46 -9.94 2.11
N GLU A 158 -13.97 -10.33 3.27
CA GLU A 158 -15.40 -10.57 3.49
C GLU A 158 -16.25 -9.29 3.31
N TYR A 159 -15.72 -8.12 3.68
CA TYR A 159 -16.41 -6.83 3.56
C TYR A 159 -16.26 -6.17 2.17
N LEU A 160 -15.31 -6.64 1.35
CA LEU A 160 -15.13 -6.17 -0.03
C LEU A 160 -16.11 -6.83 -1.01
N GLN A 161 -16.71 -7.97 -0.65
CA GLN A 161 -17.77 -8.66 -1.41
C GLN A 161 -19.09 -7.87 -1.43
#